data_AF-A0A9Q9FC95-F1
#
_entry.id   AF-A0A9Q9FC95-F1
#
_cell.length_a   1.000
_cell.length_b   1.000
_cell.length_c   1.000
_cell.angle_alpha   90.00
_cell.angle_beta   90.00
_cell.angle_gamma   90.00
#
_symmetry.space_group_name_H-M   'P 1'
#
loop_
_entity.id
_entity.type
_entity.pdbx_description
1 polymer ?
#
loop_
_entity_poly.entity_id
_entity_poly.type
_entity_poly.pdbx_seq_one_letter_code
_entity_poly.pdbx_strand_id
1 'polypeptide(L)'
;MDEHDALEYIFGSNLRHCVESTGQVYKISIGDKYFEFSCGEDYPYSIPRVISNVENEVLEDVAKKAKSYVSTPMIFDMIRLTFKKLEESNIEGIGKRISACYIVDDRERITEEDFLNWRKKNQIAVRTRSGKTGKEIFLERKRNREEIQDDI
;
A
#
# COMPACT_ATOMS: atom_id res chain seq x y z
N MET A 1 5.63 12.06 2.45
CA MET A 1 4.17 11.96 2.35
C MET A 1 3.76 11.33 3.66
N ASP A 2 3.07 12.11 4.49
CA ASP A 2 2.65 11.67 5.82
C ASP A 2 1.52 10.64 5.68
N GLU A 3 1.35 9.74 6.65
CA GLU A 3 0.24 8.78 6.63
C GLU A 3 -1.11 9.52 6.59
N HIS A 4 -1.19 10.64 7.31
CA HIS A 4 -2.36 11.50 7.28
C HIS A 4 -2.71 11.99 5.87
N ASP A 5 -1.74 12.50 5.10
CA ASP A 5 -1.97 12.98 3.73
C ASP A 5 -2.52 11.85 2.84
N ALA A 6 -1.97 10.65 2.99
CA ALA A 6 -2.41 9.49 2.23
C ALA A 6 -3.84 9.06 2.61
N LEU A 7 -4.15 9.06 3.91
CA LEU A 7 -5.49 8.76 4.40
C LEU A 7 -6.51 9.82 3.98
N GLU A 8 -6.13 11.10 4.00
CA GLU A 8 -6.99 12.20 3.54
C GLU A 8 -7.26 12.07 2.04
N TYR A 9 -6.25 11.73 1.23
CA TYR A 9 -6.44 11.46 -0.20
C TYR A 9 -7.39 10.28 -0.46
N ILE A 10 -7.29 9.21 0.32
CA ILE A 10 -8.07 7.98 0.12
C ILE A 10 -9.51 8.14 0.63
N PHE A 11 -9.70 8.71 1.82
CA PHE A 11 -10.98 8.75 2.51
C PHE A 11 -11.69 10.11 2.42
N GLY A 12 -10.97 11.17 2.09
CA GLY A 12 -11.50 12.52 1.93
C GLY A 12 -12.35 12.95 3.12
N SER A 13 -13.59 13.35 2.83
CA SER A 13 -14.57 13.80 3.84
C SER A 13 -14.96 12.74 4.88
N ASN A 14 -14.62 11.47 4.65
CA ASN A 14 -14.93 10.38 5.57
C ASN A 14 -13.85 10.16 6.63
N LEU A 15 -12.73 10.87 6.53
CA LEU A 15 -11.69 10.91 7.56
C LEU A 15 -11.91 12.12 8.46
N ARG A 16 -11.84 11.90 9.77
CA ARG A 16 -11.61 12.95 10.77
C ARG A 16 -10.35 12.61 11.54
N HIS A 17 -9.44 13.57 11.63
CA HIS A 17 -8.20 13.43 12.37
C HIS A 17 -8.22 14.40 13.56
N CYS A 18 -7.79 13.91 14.72
CA CYS A 18 -7.67 14.69 15.94
C CYS A 18 -6.31 14.40 16.57
N VAL A 19 -5.59 15.45 16.96
CA VAL A 19 -4.35 15.33 17.73
C VAL A 19 -4.70 15.54 19.20
N GLU A 20 -4.43 14.54 20.02
CA GLU A 20 -4.65 14.57 21.46
C GLU A 20 -3.31 14.62 22.20
N SER A 21 -3.33 14.93 23.49
CA SER A 21 -2.10 14.97 24.31
C SER A 21 -1.40 13.61 24.41
N THR A 22 -2.11 12.51 24.13
CA THR A 22 -1.61 11.14 24.22
C THR A 22 -1.31 10.51 22.87
N GLY A 23 -1.45 11.25 21.76
CA GLY A 23 -1.16 10.77 20.41
C GLY A 23 -2.15 11.26 19.35
N GLN A 24 -2.36 10.45 18.31
CA GLN A 24 -3.20 10.79 17.16
C GLN A 24 -4.42 9.87 17.09
N VAL A 25 -5.57 10.44 16.76
CA VAL A 25 -6.83 9.69 16.60
C VAL A 25 -7.36 9.88 15.19
N TYR A 26 -7.56 8.77 14.49
CA TYR A 26 -8.12 8.72 13.15
C TYR A 26 -9.50 8.07 13.20
N LYS A 27 -10.53 8.83 12.80
CA LYS A 27 -11.92 8.35 12.71
C LYS A 27 -12.29 8.24 11.24
N ILE A 28 -12.56 7.03 10.77
CA ILE A 28 -12.79 6.73 9.36
C ILE A 28 -14.14 6.03 9.22
N SER A 29 -14.98 6.54 8.32
CA SER A 29 -16.28 5.94 8.00
C SER A 29 -16.31 5.39 6.57
N ILE A 30 -16.68 4.13 6.38
CA ILE A 30 -16.72 3.48 5.07
C ILE A 30 -18.03 2.72 4.96
N GLY A 31 -18.99 3.27 4.21
CA GLY A 31 -20.33 2.70 4.10
C GLY A 31 -21.05 2.70 5.45
N ASP A 32 -21.47 1.53 5.91
CA ASP A 32 -22.08 1.31 7.23
C ASP A 32 -21.05 1.07 8.35
N LYS A 33 -19.75 1.00 8.03
CA LYS A 33 -18.68 0.70 8.98
C LYS A 33 -18.00 1.96 9.49
N TYR A 34 -17.68 1.95 10.78
CA TYR A 34 -16.97 3.01 11.47
C TYR A 34 -15.72 2.43 12.12
N PHE A 35 -14.60 3.15 12.00
CA PHE A 35 -13.32 2.81 12.60
C PHE A 35 -12.74 4.00 13.33
N GLU A 36 -12.30 3.81 14.56
CA GLU A 36 -11.54 4.76 15.35
C GLU A 36 -10.21 4.13 15.74
N PHE A 37 -9.13 4.67 15.19
CA PHE A 37 -7.77 4.26 15.46
C PHE A 37 -7.15 5.26 16.44
N SER A 38 -6.81 4.81 17.64
CA SER A 38 -6.03 5.59 18.60
C SER A 38 -4.56 5.15 18.50
N CYS A 39 -3.75 6.02 17.92
CA CYS A 39 -2.31 5.87 17.80
C CYS A 39 -1.64 6.52 19.01
N GLY A 40 -0.96 5.73 19.84
CA GLY A 40 -0.14 6.26 20.94
C GLY A 40 1.14 6.92 20.44
N GLU A 41 1.92 7.49 21.35
CA GLU A 41 3.21 8.14 21.03
C GLU A 41 4.22 7.19 20.36
N ASP A 42 4.13 5.89 20.66
CA ASP A 42 5.02 4.86 20.09
C ASP A 42 4.63 4.43 18.67
N TYR A 43 3.56 4.97 18.09
CA TYR A 43 3.16 4.67 16.72
C TYR A 43 4.19 5.25 15.71
N PRO A 44 4.62 4.52 14.66
CA PRO A 44 4.11 3.23 14.15
C PRO A 44 4.79 1.97 14.70
N TYR A 45 5.59 2.06 15.77
CA TYR A 45 6.22 0.90 16.42
C TYR A 45 5.26 0.11 17.32
N SER A 46 4.13 0.70 17.68
CA SER A 46 3.01 0.03 18.35
C SER A 46 1.81 -0.09 17.43
N ILE A 47 1.03 -1.17 17.59
CA ILE A 47 -0.25 -1.33 16.89
C ILE A 47 -1.26 -0.34 17.50
N PRO A 48 -2.00 0.44 16.67
CA PRO A 48 -3.01 1.35 17.18
C PRO A 48 -4.17 0.57 17.80
N ARG A 49 -4.79 1.17 18.82
CA ARG A 49 -6.03 0.64 19.39
C ARG A 49 -7.16 0.92 18.42
N VAL A 50 -7.98 -0.09 18.12
CA VAL A 50 -9.09 0.05 17.17
C VAL A 50 -10.42 -0.13 17.90
N ILE A 51 -11.33 0.82 17.70
CA ILE A 51 -12.73 0.71 18.08
C ILE A 51 -13.54 0.74 16.78
N SER A 52 -14.42 -0.23 16.59
CA SER A 52 -15.25 -0.32 15.39
C SER A 52 -16.59 -0.96 15.71
N ASN A 53 -17.57 -0.77 14.82
CA ASN A 53 -18.84 -1.49 14.82
C ASN A 53 -18.78 -2.84 14.09
N VAL A 54 -17.58 -3.30 13.73
CA VAL A 54 -17.30 -4.63 13.20
C VAL A 54 -17.20 -5.66 14.34
N GLU A 55 -17.51 -6.92 14.06
CA GLU A 55 -17.39 -8.02 15.02
C GLU A 55 -15.97 -8.11 15.62
N ASN A 56 -15.90 -8.32 16.94
CA ASN A 56 -14.64 -8.35 17.68
C ASN A 56 -13.69 -9.44 17.16
N GLU A 57 -14.21 -10.60 16.74
CA GLU A 57 -13.42 -11.70 16.19
C GLU A 57 -12.63 -11.29 14.94
N VAL A 58 -13.25 -10.47 14.08
CA VAL A 58 -12.60 -9.94 12.87
C VAL A 58 -11.50 -8.96 13.26
N LEU A 59 -11.76 -8.07 14.23
CA LEU A 59 -10.78 -7.09 14.69
C LEU A 59 -9.57 -7.74 15.36
N GLU A 60 -9.78 -8.81 16.14
CA GLU A 60 -8.69 -9.58 16.76
C GLU A 60 -7.79 -10.24 15.71
N ASP A 61 -8.38 -10.82 14.67
CA ASP A 61 -7.63 -11.42 13.57
C ASP A 61 -6.85 -10.37 12.78
N VAL A 62 -7.45 -9.20 12.55
CA VAL A 62 -6.77 -8.06 11.91
C VAL A 62 -5.61 -7.60 12.76
N ALA A 63 -5.78 -7.44 14.08
CA ALA A 63 -4.71 -7.04 14.99
C ALA A 63 -3.55 -8.06 15.02
N LYS A 64 -3.84 -9.37 14.94
CA LYS A 64 -2.81 -10.41 14.82
C LYS A 64 -2.00 -10.26 13.53
N LYS A 65 -2.66 -9.98 12.40
CA LYS A 65 -1.99 -9.76 11.11
C LYS A 65 -1.24 -8.43 11.06
N ALA A 66 -1.77 -7.39 11.72
CA ALA A 66 -1.18 -6.06 11.82
C ALA A 66 0.21 -6.06 12.49
N LYS A 67 0.50 -7.07 13.34
CA LYS A 67 1.84 -7.27 13.94
C LYS A 67 2.97 -7.33 12.90
N SER A 68 2.69 -7.81 11.69
CA SER A 68 3.68 -7.88 10.60
C SER A 68 4.02 -6.51 9.98
N TYR A 69 3.21 -5.49 10.25
CA TYR A 69 3.37 -4.13 9.73
C TYR A 69 3.95 -3.16 10.79
N VAL A 70 4.32 -3.66 11.97
CA VAL A 70 4.98 -2.86 13.01
C VAL A 70 6.25 -2.21 12.45
N SER A 71 6.48 -0.95 12.81
CA SER A 71 7.51 -0.05 12.27
C SER A 71 7.15 0.60 10.93
N THR A 72 5.93 0.40 10.43
CA THR A 72 5.40 1.11 9.26
C THR A 72 3.98 1.64 9.53
N PRO A 73 3.59 2.76 8.92
CA PRO A 73 2.20 3.23 8.95
C PRO A 73 1.24 2.12 8.48
N MET A 74 0.22 1.79 9.26
CA MET A 74 -0.58 0.57 9.08
C MET A 74 -2.10 0.76 9.12
N ILE A 75 -2.61 2.00 9.26
CA ILE A 75 -4.06 2.24 9.39
C ILE A 75 -4.80 1.74 8.14
N PHE A 76 -4.28 2.07 6.95
CA PHE A 76 -4.87 1.63 5.70
C PHE A 76 -4.85 0.10 5.55
N ASP A 77 -3.74 -0.56 5.90
CA ASP A 77 -3.63 -2.01 5.82
C ASP A 77 -4.59 -2.70 6.79
N MET A 78 -4.78 -2.16 7.99
CA MET A 78 -5.77 -2.68 8.95
C MET A 78 -7.21 -2.60 8.41
N ILE A 79 -7.58 -1.48 7.78
CA ILE A 79 -8.89 -1.33 7.12
C ILE A 79 -9.04 -2.37 6.01
N ARG A 80 -8.05 -2.48 5.12
CA ARG A 80 -8.04 -3.43 4.00
C ARG A 80 -8.16 -4.87 4.49
N LEU A 81 -7.42 -5.25 5.54
CA LEU A 81 -7.50 -6.57 6.15
C LEU A 81 -8.87 -6.86 6.75
N THR A 82 -9.51 -5.84 7.34
CA THR A 82 -10.87 -5.95 7.88
C THR A 82 -11.87 -6.27 6.78
N PHE A 83 -11.87 -5.50 5.69
CA PHE A 83 -12.78 -5.77 4.57
C PHE A 83 -12.53 -7.11 3.90
N LYS A 84 -11.27 -7.50 3.73
CA LYS A 84 -10.94 -8.83 3.21
C LYS A 84 -11.51 -9.94 4.08
N LYS A 85 -11.41 -9.81 5.41
CA LYS A 85 -11.94 -10.80 6.34
C LYS A 85 -13.47 -10.80 6.35
N LEU A 86 -14.11 -9.63 6.28
CA LEU A 86 -15.57 -9.52 6.17
C LEU A 86 -16.08 -10.15 4.87
N GLU A 87 -15.36 -9.99 3.76
CA GLU A 87 -15.66 -10.69 2.52
C GLU A 87 -15.52 -12.19 2.70
N GLU A 88 -14.42 -12.68 3.31
CA GLU A 88 -14.18 -14.10 3.61
C GLU A 88 -15.27 -14.71 4.52
N SER A 89 -15.74 -13.97 5.53
CA SER A 89 -16.80 -14.42 6.45
C SER A 89 -18.20 -14.41 5.81
N ASN A 90 -18.45 -13.53 4.83
CA ASN A 90 -19.72 -13.47 4.09
C ASN A 90 -19.79 -14.46 2.90
N ILE A 91 -18.80 -15.35 2.72
CA ILE A 91 -18.78 -16.31 1.59
C ILE A 91 -19.91 -17.35 1.67
N GLU A 92 -20.66 -17.47 2.77
CA GLU A 92 -21.88 -18.29 2.81
C GLU A 92 -23.18 -17.56 2.42
N GLY A 93 -23.17 -16.24 2.21
CA GLY A 93 -24.42 -15.52 1.96
C GLY A 93 -24.24 -14.17 1.28
N ILE A 94 -24.57 -14.14 -0.02
CA ILE A 94 -24.82 -12.92 -0.80
C ILE A 94 -23.53 -12.15 -1.13
N GLY A 95 -22.85 -12.62 -2.17
CA GLY A 95 -21.83 -11.87 -2.88
C GLY A 95 -22.37 -10.59 -3.52
N LYS A 96 -22.61 -9.55 -2.73
CA LYS A 96 -22.49 -8.17 -3.20
C LYS A 96 -21.03 -7.81 -3.10
N ARG A 97 -20.32 -8.07 -4.20
CA ARG A 97 -19.02 -7.48 -4.55
C ARG A 97 -19.00 -6.06 -4.00
N ILE A 98 -18.08 -5.75 -3.07
CA ILE A 98 -17.86 -4.40 -2.58
C ILE A 98 -17.44 -3.57 -3.79
N SER A 99 -18.44 -3.02 -4.47
CA SER A 99 -18.26 -2.03 -5.50
C SER A 99 -18.03 -0.76 -4.72
N ALA A 100 -16.77 -0.46 -4.44
CA ALA A 100 -16.36 0.87 -4.06
C ALA A 100 -16.86 1.79 -5.18
N CYS A 101 -18.05 2.36 -4.98
CA CYS A 101 -18.58 3.39 -5.85
C CYS A 101 -17.80 4.63 -5.51
N TYR A 102 -16.64 4.78 -6.15
CA TYR A 102 -16.00 6.07 -6.27
C TYR A 102 -16.98 6.93 -7.06
N ILE A 103 -17.62 7.90 -6.40
CA ILE A 103 -18.15 9.06 -7.10
C ILE A 103 -16.91 9.83 -7.53
N VAL A 104 -16.30 9.39 -8.62
CA VAL A 104 -15.38 10.22 -9.38
C VAL A 104 -16.28 11.25 -10.02
N ASP A 105 -16.16 12.50 -9.57
CA ASP A 105 -16.76 13.64 -10.26
C ASP A 105 -16.41 13.48 -11.75
N ASP A 106 -17.43 13.28 -12.58
CA ASP A 106 -17.35 12.68 -13.94
C ASP A 106 -16.70 13.63 -14.97
N ARG A 107 -15.88 14.58 -14.50
CA ARG A 107 -15.28 15.66 -15.29
C ARG A 107 -13.86 15.38 -15.74
N GLU A 108 -13.20 14.34 -15.24
CA GLU A 108 -11.81 14.01 -15.62
C GLU A 108 -11.64 12.52 -15.96
N ARG A 109 -12.49 11.99 -16.85
CA ARG A 109 -12.22 10.70 -17.49
C ARG A 109 -11.03 10.84 -18.43
N ILE A 110 -9.88 10.34 -18.00
CA ILE A 110 -8.73 10.08 -18.88
C ILE A 110 -9.20 9.05 -19.93
N THR A 111 -9.24 9.46 -21.18
CA THR A 111 -9.60 8.57 -22.28
C THR A 111 -8.45 7.60 -22.61
N GLU A 112 -8.74 6.50 -23.30
CA GLU A 112 -7.71 5.57 -23.76
C GLU A 112 -6.66 6.27 -24.65
N GLU A 113 -7.08 7.30 -25.38
CA GLU A 113 -6.22 8.17 -26.18
C GLU A 113 -5.31 9.05 -25.31
N ASP A 114 -5.82 9.60 -24.20
CA ASP A 114 -5.01 10.36 -23.23
C ASP A 114 -3.96 9.48 -22.57
N PHE A 115 -4.31 8.24 -22.23
CA PHE A 115 -3.37 7.27 -21.69
C PHE A 115 -2.29 6.89 -22.71
N LEU A 116 -2.66 6.67 -23.96
CA LEU A 116 -1.72 6.41 -25.07
C LEU A 116 -0.78 7.60 -25.30
N ASN A 117 -1.29 8.83 -25.24
CA ASN A 117 -0.49 10.05 -25.39
C ASN A 117 0.46 10.27 -24.22
N TRP A 118 0.01 10.03 -22.99
CA TRP A 118 0.86 10.07 -21.80
C TRP A 118 1.98 9.01 -21.90
N ARG A 119 1.65 7.78 -22.32
CA ARG A 119 2.63 6.71 -22.51
C ARG A 119 3.67 7.06 -23.56
N LYS A 120 3.29 7.72 -24.66
CA LYS A 120 4.22 8.17 -25.69
C LYS A 120 5.12 9.32 -25.21
N LYS A 121 4.57 10.29 -24.46
CA LYS A 121 5.34 11.41 -23.90
C LYS A 121 6.32 10.99 -22.80
N ASN A 122 5.99 9.96 -22.02
CA ASN A 122 6.78 9.50 -20.88
C ASN A 122 7.56 8.21 -21.15
N GLN A 123 7.76 7.84 -22.42
CA GLN A 123 8.79 6.84 -22.75
C GLN A 123 10.15 7.43 -22.40
N ILE A 124 10.61 7.12 -21.19
CA ILE A 124 12.00 7.29 -20.79
C ILE A 124 12.81 6.55 -21.85
N ALA A 125 13.54 7.31 -22.67
CA ALA A 125 14.48 6.75 -23.62
C ALA A 125 15.35 5.78 -22.83
N VAL A 126 15.19 4.47 -23.11
CA VAL A 126 16.06 3.44 -22.55
C VAL A 126 17.43 3.81 -23.05
N ARG A 127 18.23 4.47 -22.21
CA ARG A 127 19.64 4.70 -22.49
C ARG A 127 20.22 3.31 -22.67
N THR A 128 20.52 2.96 -23.91
CA THR A 128 21.37 1.84 -24.25
C THR A 128 22.63 2.04 -23.43
N ARG A 129 22.81 1.22 -22.38
CA ARG A 129 24.00 1.30 -21.53
C ARG A 129 25.19 0.94 -22.43
N SER A 130 25.90 1.94 -22.93
CA SER A 130 27.20 1.75 -23.55
C SER A 130 28.23 1.54 -22.43
N GLY A 131 28.33 0.32 -21.94
CA GLY A 131 29.29 -0.04 -20.91
C GLY A 131 29.15 -1.48 -20.48
N LYS A 132 30.28 -2.18 -20.40
CA LYS A 132 30.35 -3.55 -19.88
C LYS A 132 29.91 -3.56 -18.41
N THR A 133 28.94 -4.39 -18.08
CA THR A 133 28.52 -4.66 -16.71
C THR A 133 29.65 -5.31 -15.91
N GLY A 134 29.65 -5.17 -14.57
CA GLY A 134 30.65 -5.82 -13.72
C GLY A 134 30.75 -7.35 -13.92
N LYS A 135 29.66 -7.98 -14.36
CA LYS A 135 29.64 -9.41 -14.76
C LYS A 135 30.43 -9.67 -16.03
N GLU A 136 30.30 -8.81 -17.04
CA GLU A 136 31.08 -8.90 -18.29
C GLU A 136 32.58 -8.68 -18.01
N ILE A 137 32.92 -7.71 -17.15
CA ILE A 137 34.31 -7.48 -16.71
C ILE A 137 34.86 -8.72 -15.98
N PHE A 138 34.05 -9.36 -15.13
CA PHE A 138 34.46 -10.55 -14.38
C PHE A 138 34.68 -11.77 -15.29
N LEU A 139 33.79 -11.99 -16.27
CA LEU A 139 33.92 -13.08 -17.24
C LEU A 139 35.13 -12.89 -18.16
N GLU A 140 35.40 -11.66 -18.59
CA GLU A 140 36.55 -11.35 -19.45
C GLU A 140 37.88 -11.54 -18.70
N ARG A 141 37.94 -11.16 -17.42
CA ARG A 141 39.10 -11.45 -16.55
C ARG A 141 39.30 -12.94 -16.31
N LYS A 142 38.23 -13.72 -16.20
CA LYS A 142 38.33 -15.17 -16.03
C LYS A 142 38.89 -15.83 -17.29
N ARG A 143 38.38 -15.44 -18.48
CA ARG A 143 38.84 -15.96 -19.77
C ARG A 143 40.31 -15.64 -20.04
N ASN A 144 40.76 -14.41 -19.77
CA ASN A 144 42.17 -14.04 -19.91
C ASN A 144 43.11 -14.78 -18.94
N ARG A 145 42.60 -15.33 -17.83
CA ARG A 145 43.41 -16.09 -16.88
C ARG A 145 43.55 -17.56 -17.28
N GLU A 146 42.60 -18.08 -18.04
CA GLU A 146 42.60 -19.44 -18.60
C GLU A 146 43.47 -19.50 -19.88
N GLU A 147 43.53 -18.44 -20.70
CA GLU A 147 44.41 -18.40 -21.90
C GLU A 147 45.91 -18.33 -21.59
N ILE A 148 46.32 -17.89 -20.39
CA ILE A 148 47.75 -17.83 -20.00
C ILE A 148 48.29 -19.21 -19.56
N GLN A 149 47.42 -20.20 -19.36
CA GLN A 149 47.81 -21.52 -18.84
C GLN A 149 48.06 -22.59 -19.91
N ASP A 150 47.80 -22.31 -21.19
CA ASP A 150 47.99 -23.27 -22.30
C ASP A 150 49.31 -23.09 -23.10
N ASP A 151 50.22 -22.20 -22.65
CA ASP A 151 51.54 -21.96 -23.27
C ASP A 151 52.72 -22.23 -22.30
N ILE A 152 52.74 -23.37 -21.60
CA ILE A 152 53.94 -23.92 -20.91
C ILE A 152 54.16 -25.38 -21.29
#